data_AF-A0A926PD39-F1
#
_entry.id   AF-A0A926PD39-F1
#
_cell.length_a   1.000
_cell.length_b   1.000
_cell.length_c   1.000
_cell.angle_alpha   90.00
_cell.angle_beta   90.00
_cell.angle_gamma   90.00
#
_symmetry.space_group_name_H-M   'P 1'
#
loop_
_entity.id
_entity.type
_entity.pdbx_description
1 polymer ?
#
loop_
_entity_poly.entity_id
_entity_poly.type
_entity_poly.pdbx_seq_one_letter_code
_entity_poly.pdbx_strand_id
1 'polypeptide(L)'
;MLQPSHQQRYQKFKQVLEELHQTVIAKDFESVALPEQFQAVKQVFLSEVASLSADDFAVDIMSRWQSIQTEIYKQMRLLETDLMLLQASRSAATTQTRTANVCDRISTLIRYCEALLEQ
;
A
#
# COMPACT_ATOMS: atom_id res chain seq x y z
N MET A 1 -19.62 -1.77 -9.58
CA MET A 1 -19.38 -2.63 -8.42
C MET A 1 -18.45 -3.79 -8.75
N LEU A 2 -17.37 -3.90 -7.98
CA LEU A 2 -16.46 -5.06 -8.03
C LEU A 2 -17.17 -6.33 -7.55
N GLN A 3 -16.74 -7.49 -8.04
CA GLN A 3 -17.18 -8.76 -7.48
C GLN A 3 -16.74 -8.89 -6.01
N PRO A 4 -17.53 -9.54 -5.14
CA PRO A 4 -17.22 -9.67 -3.71
C PRO A 4 -15.83 -10.28 -3.43
N SER A 5 -15.39 -11.23 -4.26
CA SER A 5 -14.06 -11.84 -4.19
C SER A 5 -12.94 -10.80 -4.39
N HIS A 6 -13.09 -9.88 -5.34
CA HIS A 6 -12.12 -8.81 -5.58
C HIS A 6 -12.17 -7.75 -4.48
N GLN A 7 -13.36 -7.42 -3.98
CA GLN A 7 -13.51 -6.50 -2.84
C GLN A 7 -12.76 -7.02 -1.63
N GLN A 8 -12.90 -8.31 -1.29
CA GLN A 8 -12.20 -8.91 -0.16
C GLN A 8 -10.67 -8.84 -0.30
N ARG A 9 -10.15 -9.01 -1.52
CA ARG A 9 -8.71 -8.88 -1.82
C ARG A 9 -8.20 -7.46 -1.55
N TYR A 10 -8.92 -6.43 -2.02
CA TYR A 10 -8.58 -5.02 -1.74
C TYR A 10 -8.76 -4.65 -0.26
N GLN A 11 -9.76 -5.22 0.43
CA GLN A 11 -9.93 -5.02 1.88
C GLN A 11 -8.74 -5.59 2.66
N LYS A 12 -8.30 -6.81 2.33
CA LYS A 12 -7.13 -7.43 2.96
C LYS A 12 -5.86 -6.61 2.73
N PHE A 13 -5.67 -6.10 1.51
CA PHE A 13 -4.55 -5.21 1.21
C PHE A 13 -4.63 -3.87 1.95
N LYS A 14 -5.82 -3.25 2.01
CA LYS A 14 -6.07 -2.03 2.79
C LYS A 14 -5.75 -2.23 4.27
N GLN A 15 -6.17 -3.36 4.85
CA GLN A 15 -5.91 -3.66 6.26
C GLN A 15 -4.41 -3.72 6.58
N VAL A 16 -3.61 -4.45 5.80
CA VAL A 16 -2.16 -4.52 6.06
C VAL A 16 -1.44 -3.19 5.82
N LEU A 17 -1.96 -2.33 4.95
CA LEU A 17 -1.48 -0.95 4.79
C LEU A 17 -1.81 -0.09 6.01
N GLU A 18 -3.01 -0.22 6.57
CA GLU A 18 -3.42 0.49 7.79
C GLU A 18 -2.56 0.07 8.99
N GLU A 19 -2.28 -1.23 9.14
CA GLU A 19 -1.39 -1.75 10.18
C GLU A 19 0.03 -1.15 10.05
N LEU A 20 0.60 -1.16 8.84
CA LEU A 20 1.89 -0.53 8.57
C LEU A 20 1.85 0.99 8.87
N HIS A 21 0.78 1.68 8.49
CA HIS A 21 0.61 3.10 8.74
C HIS A 21 0.65 3.41 10.24
N GLN A 22 -0.05 2.62 11.06
CA GLN A 22 -0.06 2.80 12.50
C GLN A 22 1.32 2.59 13.13
N THR A 23 2.07 1.59 12.69
CA THR A 23 3.45 1.40 13.16
C THR A 23 4.36 2.56 12.79
N VAL A 24 4.21 3.11 11.58
CA VAL A 24 4.97 4.29 11.15
C VAL A 24 4.58 5.54 11.95
N ILE A 25 3.29 5.78 12.20
CA ILE A 25 2.83 6.92 13.01
C ILE A 25 3.32 6.83 14.45
N ALA A 26 3.23 5.64 15.06
CA ALA A 26 3.66 5.40 16.43
C ALA A 26 5.18 5.59 16.63
N LYS A 27 5.94 5.74 15.53
CA LYS A 27 7.41 5.72 15.52
C LYS A 27 8.00 4.47 16.17
N ASP A 28 7.21 3.40 16.18
CA ASP A 28 7.59 2.13 16.80
C ASP A 28 8.48 1.29 15.86
N PHE A 29 8.98 1.89 14.78
CA PHE A 29 9.92 1.26 13.84
C PHE A 29 11.34 1.06 14.40
N GLU A 30 11.63 1.55 15.61
CA GLU A 30 12.86 1.20 16.33
C GLU A 30 12.73 -0.14 17.09
N SER A 31 11.51 -0.54 17.49
CA SER A 31 11.25 -1.79 18.22
C SER A 31 10.64 -2.88 17.32
N VAL A 32 9.79 -2.47 16.38
CA VAL A 32 9.15 -3.33 15.40
C VAL A 32 10.02 -3.39 14.15
N ALA A 33 10.27 -4.60 13.65
CA ALA A 33 10.95 -4.80 12.39
C ALA A 33 10.09 -4.29 11.21
N LEU A 34 10.17 -2.99 10.93
CA LEU A 34 9.56 -2.33 9.77
C LEU A 34 9.81 -3.09 8.44
N PRO A 35 10.99 -3.72 8.20
CA PRO A 35 11.16 -4.59 7.05
C PRO A 35 10.19 -5.77 7.02
N GLU A 36 9.95 -6.43 8.15
CA GLU A 36 9.07 -7.61 8.24
C GLU A 36 7.61 -7.24 7.97
N GLN A 37 7.14 -6.15 8.56
CA GLN A 37 5.79 -5.63 8.27
C GLN A 37 5.64 -5.28 6.79
N PHE A 38 6.64 -4.61 6.21
CA PHE A 38 6.57 -4.28 4.79
C PHE A 38 6.65 -5.53 3.90
N GLN A 39 7.38 -6.57 4.30
CA GLN A 39 7.34 -7.86 3.62
C GLN A 39 5.93 -8.47 3.67
N ALA A 40 5.22 -8.39 4.80
CA ALA A 40 3.84 -8.85 4.88
C ALA A 40 2.92 -8.09 3.91
N VAL A 41 3.06 -6.76 3.83
CA VAL A 41 2.33 -5.93 2.86
C VAL A 41 2.65 -6.36 1.42
N LYS A 42 3.92 -6.59 1.09
CA LYS A 42 4.35 -7.08 -0.23
C LYS A 42 3.76 -8.44 -0.57
N GLN A 43 3.74 -9.38 0.37
CA GLN A 43 3.17 -10.70 0.15
C GLN A 43 1.68 -10.61 -0.17
N VAL A 44 0.92 -9.84 0.61
CA VAL A 44 -0.52 -9.61 0.35
C VAL A 44 -0.73 -8.90 -0.98
N PHE A 45 0.09 -7.90 -1.31
CA PHE A 45 0.01 -7.25 -2.62
C PHE A 45 0.21 -8.25 -3.76
N LEU A 46 1.26 -9.09 -3.69
CA LEU A 46 1.56 -10.06 -4.73
C LEU A 46 0.49 -11.15 -4.85
N SER A 47 -0.03 -11.66 -3.73
CA SER A 47 -0.98 -12.77 -3.73
C SER A 47 -2.42 -12.35 -4.03
N GLU A 48 -2.85 -11.19 -3.53
CA GLU A 48 -4.27 -10.77 -3.60
C GLU A 48 -4.54 -9.77 -4.71
N VAL A 49 -3.62 -8.83 -4.94
CA VAL A 49 -3.86 -7.64 -5.77
C VAL A 49 -3.21 -7.77 -7.13
N ALA A 50 -1.92 -8.11 -7.15
CA ALA A 50 -1.13 -8.30 -8.36
C ALA A 50 -1.56 -9.51 -9.19
N SER A 51 -2.18 -10.51 -8.55
CA SER A 51 -2.66 -11.74 -9.17
C SER A 51 -3.97 -11.58 -9.95
N LEU A 52 -4.63 -10.43 -9.86
CA LEU A 52 -5.87 -10.13 -10.59
C LEU A 52 -5.57 -9.83 -12.07
N SER A 53 -6.38 -10.37 -12.97
CA SER A 53 -6.32 -10.10 -14.40
C SER A 53 -7.33 -9.04 -14.81
N ALA A 54 -7.03 -8.29 -15.88
CA ALA A 54 -8.00 -7.40 -16.50
C ALA A 54 -9.25 -8.14 -17.00
N ASP A 55 -9.09 -9.42 -17.36
CA ASP A 55 -10.18 -10.28 -17.83
C ASP A 55 -11.21 -10.59 -16.73
N ASP A 56 -10.86 -10.35 -15.47
CA ASP A 56 -11.75 -10.55 -14.32
C ASP A 56 -12.77 -9.40 -14.14
N PHE A 57 -12.69 -8.34 -14.98
CA PHE A 57 -13.47 -7.11 -14.85
C PHE A 57 -14.33 -6.87 -16.09
N ALA A 58 -15.53 -6.30 -15.87
CA ALA A 58 -16.39 -5.86 -16.95
C ALA A 58 -15.75 -4.69 -17.73
N VAL A 59 -16.07 -4.59 -19.02
CA VAL A 59 -15.44 -3.65 -19.96
C VAL A 59 -15.56 -2.19 -19.52
N ASP A 60 -16.67 -1.84 -18.86
CA ASP A 60 -16.98 -0.50 -18.36
C ASP A 60 -16.11 -0.05 -17.17
N ILE A 61 -15.60 -0.99 -16.38
CA ILE A 61 -14.74 -0.71 -15.22
C ILE A 61 -13.26 -1.06 -15.46
N MET A 62 -12.96 -1.86 -16.48
CA MET A 62 -11.63 -2.39 -16.77
C MET A 62 -10.57 -1.28 -16.92
N SER A 63 -10.83 -0.24 -17.74
CA SER A 63 -9.84 0.83 -17.97
C SER A 63 -9.52 1.61 -16.70
N ARG A 64 -10.53 1.92 -15.88
CA ARG A 64 -10.35 2.60 -14.59
C ARG A 64 -9.55 1.72 -13.63
N TRP A 65 -9.89 0.43 -13.57
CA TRP A 65 -9.19 -0.55 -12.76
C TRP A 65 -7.71 -0.67 -13.13
N GLN A 66 -7.39 -0.82 -14.43
CA GLN A 66 -6.02 -0.90 -14.94
C GLN A 66 -5.20 0.35 -14.60
N SER A 67 -5.81 1.54 -14.71
CA SER A 67 -5.15 2.79 -14.34
C SER A 67 -4.83 2.84 -12.85
N ILE A 68 -5.79 2.51 -11.99
CA ILE A 68 -5.56 2.44 -10.54
C ILE A 68 -4.51 1.39 -10.20
N GLN A 69 -4.54 0.23 -10.85
CA GLN A 69 -3.54 -0.80 -10.63
C GLN A 69 -2.14 -0.33 -10.95
N THR A 70 -1.96 0.32 -12.10
CA THR A 70 -0.66 0.89 -12.50
C THR A 70 -0.12 1.83 -11.43
N GLU A 71 -0.99 2.68 -10.85
CA GLU A 71 -0.58 3.55 -9.76
C GLU A 71 -0.27 2.79 -8.47
N ILE A 72 -1.05 1.76 -8.09
CA ILE A 72 -0.74 0.91 -6.92
C ILE A 72 0.66 0.28 -7.07
N TYR A 73 0.97 -0.32 -8.22
CA TYR A 73 2.29 -0.91 -8.50
C TYR A 73 3.42 0.12 -8.33
N LYS A 74 3.22 1.32 -8.89
CA LYS A 74 4.18 2.42 -8.78
C LYS A 74 4.35 2.87 -7.33
N GLN A 75 3.26 3.08 -6.59
CA GLN A 75 3.32 3.50 -5.19
C GLN A 75 3.98 2.43 -4.30
N MET A 76 3.76 1.13 -4.56
CA MET A 76 4.44 0.04 -3.83
C MET A 76 5.96 0.08 -4.00
N ARG A 77 6.46 0.33 -5.21
CA ARG A 77 7.90 0.49 -5.48
C ARG A 77 8.49 1.73 -4.80
N LEU A 78 7.74 2.83 -4.80
CA LEU A 78 8.17 4.06 -4.14
C LEU A 78 8.17 3.90 -2.61
N LEU A 79 7.15 3.24 -2.05
CA LEU A 79 7.07 2.95 -0.61
C LEU A 79 8.28 2.15 -0.12
N GLU A 80 8.72 1.14 -0.88
CA GLU A 80 9.94 0.40 -0.57
C GLU A 80 11.16 1.33 -0.44
N THR A 81 11.32 2.24 -1.40
CA THR A 81 12.44 3.19 -1.39
C THR A 81 12.32 4.16 -0.22
N ASP A 82 11.13 4.68 0.04
CA ASP A 82 10.86 5.62 1.13
C ASP A 82 11.16 4.97 2.50
N LEU A 83 10.82 3.69 2.69
CA LEU A 83 11.12 2.91 3.91
C LEU A 83 12.62 2.66 4.08
N MET A 84 13.35 2.30 3.02
CA MET A 84 14.81 2.15 3.09
C MET A 84 15.49 3.47 3.49
N LEU A 85 15.04 4.60 2.93
CA LEU A 85 15.57 5.92 3.26
C LEU A 85 15.22 6.35 4.69
N LEU A 86 14.02 6.00 5.17
CA LEU A 86 13.63 6.21 6.57
C LEU A 86 14.57 5.46 7.51
N GLN A 87 14.87 4.19 7.24
CA GLN A 87 15.77 3.37 8.06
C GLN A 87 17.23 3.86 8.03
N ALA A 88 17.68 4.40 6.91
CA ALA A 88 19.02 4.98 6.78
C ALA A 88 19.15 6.36 7.44
N SER A 89 18.04 6.98 7.87
CA SER A 89 18.04 8.33 8.44
C SER A 89 18.65 8.34 9.84
N ARG A 90 19.57 9.28 10.08
CA ARG A 90 20.31 9.39 11.37
C ARG A 90 20.01 10.65 12.18
N SER A 91 19.40 11.65 11.55
CA SER A 91 19.02 12.91 12.20
C SER A 91 17.53 12.92 12.45
N ALA A 92 17.12 13.37 13.65
CA ALA A 92 15.71 13.49 14.02
C ALA A 92 14.90 14.31 12.99
N ALA A 93 15.47 15.38 12.45
CA ALA A 93 14.81 16.20 11.43
C ALA A 93 14.59 15.43 10.12
N THR A 94 15.60 14.68 9.66
CA THR A 94 15.49 13.86 8.45
C THR A 94 14.51 12.70 8.67
N THR A 95 14.59 12.01 9.81
CA THR A 95 13.67 10.93 10.18
C THR A 95 12.24 11.43 10.17
N GLN A 96 11.95 12.58 10.77
CA GLN A 96 10.60 13.15 10.78
C GLN A 96 10.06 13.43 9.38
N THR A 97 10.86 14.03 8.50
CA THR A 97 10.48 14.26 7.10
C THR A 97 10.24 12.95 6.35
N ARG A 98 11.09 11.93 6.56
CA ARG A 98 10.94 10.62 5.93
C ARG A 98 9.70 9.88 6.43
N THR A 99 9.41 9.95 7.73
CA THR A 99 8.19 9.39 8.32
C THR A 99 6.95 10.00 7.67
N ALA A 100 6.90 11.34 7.52
CA ALA A 100 5.78 12.01 6.87
C ALA A 100 5.57 11.53 5.42
N ASN A 101 6.65 11.45 4.64
CA ASN A 101 6.59 10.97 3.25
C ASN A 101 6.07 9.51 3.16
N VAL A 102 6.51 8.63 4.07
CA VAL A 102 6.03 7.25 4.15
C VAL A 102 4.54 7.22 4.51
N CYS A 103 4.10 8.02 5.49
CA CYS A 103 2.68 8.12 5.85
C CYS A 103 1.80 8.60 4.67
N ASP A 104 2.25 9.63 3.96
CA ASP A 104 1.54 10.16 2.79
C ASP A 104 1.43 9.12 1.67
N ARG A 105 2.51 8.34 1.46
CA ARG A 105 2.55 7.24 0.49
C ARG A 105 1.55 6.14 0.85
N ILE A 106 1.55 5.68 2.10
CA ILE A 106 0.63 4.64 2.57
C ILE A 106 -0.82 5.14 2.47
N SER A 107 -1.09 6.39 2.88
CA SER A 107 -2.40 7.02 2.75
C SER A 107 -2.87 7.13 1.30
N THR A 108 -1.96 7.27 0.35
CA THR A 108 -2.28 7.27 -1.09
C THR A 108 -2.68 5.86 -1.57
N LEU A 109 -1.94 4.83 -1.15
CA LEU A 109 -2.28 3.43 -1.45
C LEU A 109 -3.65 3.03 -0.88
N ILE A 110 -3.95 3.45 0.36
CA ILE A 110 -5.26 3.22 0.99
C ILE A 110 -6.38 3.87 0.17
N ARG A 111 -6.20 5.12 -0.26
CA ARG A 111 -7.18 5.83 -1.11
C ARG A 111 -7.44 5.13 -2.46
N TYR A 112 -6.42 4.52 -3.05
CA TYR A 112 -6.63 3.70 -4.26
C TYR A 112 -7.48 2.46 -3.99
N CYS A 113 -7.31 1.82 -2.83
CA CYS A 113 -8.15 0.70 -2.41
C CYS A 113 -9.59 1.15 -2.19
N GLU A 114 -9.80 2.28 -1.50
CA GLU A 114 -11.13 2.87 -1.26
C GLU A 114 -11.83 3.23 -2.57
N ALA A 115 -11.11 3.86 -3.52
CA ALA A 115 -11.65 4.21 -4.83
C ALA A 115 -12.08 2.99 -5.68
N LEU A 116 -11.62 1.78 -5.34
CA LEU A 116 -12.03 0.52 -5.94
C LEU A 116 -13.18 -0.15 -5.16
N LEU A 117 -13.23 0.03 -3.83
CA LEU A 117 -14.25 -0.53 -2.94
C LEU A 117 -15.57 0.26 -2.93
N GLU A 118 -15.53 1.57 -3.17
CA GLU A 118 -16.70 2.46 -3.20
C GLU A 118 -17.45 2.46 -4.56
N GLN A 119 -17.06 1.57 -5.49
CA GLN A 119 -17.67 1.43 -6.84
C GLN A 119 -18.82 0.44 -6.89
#